data_AF-A0A5E4IR43-F1
#
_entry.id   AF-A0A5E4IR43-F1
#
_cell.length_a   1.000
_cell.length_b   1.000
_cell.length_c   1.000
_cell.angle_alpha   90.00
_cell.angle_beta   90.00
_cell.angle_gamma   90.00
#
_symmetry.space_group_name_H-M   'P 1'
#
loop_
_entity.id
_entity.type
_entity.pdbx_description
1 polymer ?
#
loop_
_entity_poly.entity_id
_entity_poly.type
_entity_poly.pdbx_seq_one_letter_code
_entity_poly.pdbx_strand_id
1 'polypeptide(L)'
;MVIFGFLTWLIPFAVSILIYPLHVTQRPLFESIMPVVITACVVCFSLIYFRETALGSLLEGLELGLAWLLISLFLDLLLFMQGPMKMSFADYVKDIGLTYLIIPLITAGFGYLLGRHGR
;
A
#
# COMPACT_ATOMS: atom_id res chain seq x y z
N MET A 1 11.42 4.23 -7.17
CA MET A 1 9.97 4.23 -7.42
C MET A 1 9.38 2.81 -7.54
N VAL A 2 9.62 2.07 -8.65
CA VAL A 2 8.93 0.79 -8.93
C VAL A 2 9.23 -0.30 -7.90
N ILE A 3 10.50 -0.46 -7.52
CA ILE A 3 10.90 -1.46 -6.52
C ILE A 3 10.20 -1.25 -5.17
N PHE A 4 10.04 0.00 -4.74
CA PHE A 4 9.30 0.33 -3.52
C PHE A 4 7.81 0.03 -3.66
N GLY A 5 7.21 0.28 -4.82
CA GLY A 5 5.82 -0.12 -5.08
C GLY A 5 5.64 -1.63 -5.00
N PHE A 6 6.53 -2.39 -5.64
CA PHE A 6 6.51 -3.85 -5.55
C PHE A 6 6.70 -4.36 -4.12
N LEU A 7 7.63 -3.80 -3.35
CA LEU A 7 7.84 -4.17 -1.94
C LEU A 7 6.68 -3.75 -1.03
N THR A 8 6.00 -2.64 -1.34
CA THR A 8 4.78 -2.18 -0.65
C THR A 8 3.63 -3.16 -0.83
N TRP A 9 3.64 -3.97 -1.89
CA TRP A 9 2.71 -5.07 -2.09
C TRP A 9 3.23 -6.38 -1.49
N LEU A 10 4.48 -6.75 -1.80
CA LEU A 10 5.05 -8.05 -1.44
C LEU A 10 5.14 -8.26 0.08
N ILE A 11 5.50 -7.22 0.84
CA ILE A 11 5.65 -7.34 2.29
C ILE A 11 4.28 -7.56 2.97
N PRO A 12 3.24 -6.72 2.76
CA PRO A 12 1.90 -7.01 3.27
C PRO A 12 1.37 -8.38 2.81
N PHE A 13 1.58 -8.75 1.55
CA PHE A 13 1.17 -10.06 1.05
C PHE A 13 1.84 -11.20 1.82
N ALA A 14 3.16 -11.16 2.01
CA ALA A 14 3.89 -12.15 2.79
C ALA A 14 3.40 -12.19 4.25
N VAL A 15 3.17 -11.03 4.87
CA VAL A 15 2.60 -10.95 6.22
C VAL A 15 1.22 -11.59 6.28
N SER A 16 0.33 -11.30 5.32
CA SER A 16 -1.02 -11.89 5.27
C SER A 16 -1.00 -13.41 5.22
N ILE A 17 -0.03 -14.01 4.52
CA ILE A 17 0.15 -15.46 4.47
C ILE A 17 0.57 -15.98 5.86
N LEU A 18 1.54 -15.31 6.49
CA LEU A 18 2.06 -15.71 7.82
C LEU A 18 0.98 -15.62 8.90
N ILE A 19 0.14 -14.59 8.86
CA ILE A 19 -0.91 -14.37 9.87
C ILE A 19 -2.29 -14.87 9.43
N TYR A 20 -2.40 -15.60 8.32
CA TYR A 20 -3.67 -16.10 7.80
C TYR A 20 -4.52 -16.90 8.82
N PRO A 21 -3.95 -17.67 9.77
CA PRO A 21 -4.76 -18.30 10.83
C PRO A 21 -5.62 -17.31 11.64
N LEU A 22 -5.17 -16.05 11.76
CA LEU A 22 -5.96 -14.98 12.39
C LEU A 22 -7.14 -14.55 11.52
N HIS A 23 -7.04 -14.62 10.20
CA HIS A 23 -8.18 -14.34 9.31
C HIS A 23 -9.35 -15.29 9.59
N VAL A 24 -9.06 -16.55 9.93
CA VAL A 24 -10.08 -17.58 10.23
C VAL A 24 -10.57 -17.50 11.67
N THR A 25 -9.67 -17.28 12.63
CA THR A 25 -9.99 -17.38 14.07
C THR A 25 -10.37 -16.04 14.71
N GLN A 26 -9.82 -14.93 14.22
CA GLN A 26 -9.91 -13.59 14.81
C GLN A 26 -9.89 -12.51 13.71
N ARG A 27 -10.85 -12.58 12.79
CA ARG A 27 -10.92 -11.71 11.60
C ARG A 27 -10.71 -10.21 11.89
N PRO A 28 -11.31 -9.60 12.94
CA PRO A 28 -11.07 -8.18 13.25
C PRO A 28 -9.60 -7.86 13.57
N LEU A 29 -8.86 -8.79 14.19
CA LEU A 29 -7.44 -8.61 14.48
C LEU A 29 -6.61 -8.66 13.19
N PHE A 30 -6.91 -9.60 12.29
CA PHE A 30 -6.28 -9.65 10.97
C PHE A 30 -6.52 -8.35 10.19
N GLU A 31 -7.78 -7.92 10.11
CA GLU A 31 -8.18 -6.68 9.43
C GLU A 31 -7.59 -5.41 10.06
N SER A 32 -7.22 -5.45 11.35
CA SER A 32 -6.53 -4.33 12.02
C SER A 32 -5.02 -4.34 11.76
N ILE A 33 -4.39 -5.52 11.69
CA ILE A 33 -2.94 -5.65 11.45
C ILE A 33 -2.58 -5.24 10.01
N MET A 34 -3.40 -5.63 9.02
CA MET A 34 -3.07 -5.41 7.61
C MET A 34 -2.89 -3.92 7.24
N PRO A 35 -3.79 -2.99 7.61
CA PRO A 35 -3.58 -1.55 7.42
C PRO A 35 -2.33 -1.02 8.11
N VAL A 36 -1.99 -1.52 9.30
CA VAL A 36 -0.78 -1.11 10.03
C VAL A 36 0.48 -1.52 9.26
N VAL A 37 0.52 -2.75 8.73
CA VAL A 37 1.65 -3.26 7.94
C VAL A 37 1.81 -2.46 6.65
N ILE A 38 0.71 -2.19 5.92
CA ILE A 38 0.72 -1.34 4.72
C ILE A 38 1.22 0.06 5.07
N THR A 39 0.67 0.68 6.12
CA THR A 39 1.06 2.01 6.58
C THR A 39 2.55 2.07 6.88
N ALA A 40 3.09 1.09 7.63
CA ALA A 40 4.51 1.04 7.96
C ALA A 40 5.38 0.93 6.69
N CYS A 41 5.01 0.07 5.74
CA CYS A 41 5.72 -0.06 4.46
C CYS A 41 5.71 1.26 3.69
N VAL A 42 4.54 1.87 3.50
CA VAL A 42 4.38 3.11 2.73
C VAL A 42 5.16 4.25 3.38
N VAL A 43 5.09 4.42 4.70
CA VAL A 43 5.84 5.45 5.42
C VAL A 43 7.35 5.24 5.26
N CYS A 44 7.85 4.04 5.54
CA CYS A 44 9.28 3.73 5.44
C CYS A 44 9.82 3.95 4.03
N PHE A 45 9.12 3.46 3.01
CA PHE A 45 9.58 3.62 1.63
C PHE A 45 9.40 5.05 1.12
N SER A 46 8.38 5.80 1.57
CA SER A 46 8.25 7.22 1.26
C SER A 46 9.40 8.02 1.84
N LEU A 47 9.79 7.74 3.09
CA LEU A 47 10.94 8.37 3.73
C LEU A 47 12.25 8.10 2.98
N ILE A 48 12.47 6.85 2.55
CA ILE A 48 13.66 6.48 1.76
C ILE A 48 13.64 7.18 0.40
N TYR A 49 12.52 7.12 -0.31
CA TYR A 49 12.36 7.74 -1.63
C TYR A 49 12.62 9.26 -1.58
N PHE A 50 11.90 9.98 -0.72
CA PHE A 50 11.99 11.44 -0.65
C PHE A 50 13.30 11.96 -0.06
N ARG A 51 14.00 11.15 0.73
CA ARG A 51 15.35 11.49 1.20
C ARG A 51 16.35 11.58 0.04
N GLU A 52 16.17 10.80 -1.02
CA GLU A 52 17.07 10.79 -2.19
C GLU A 52 16.71 11.87 -3.22
N THR A 53 15.44 12.23 -3.37
CA THR A 53 14.98 13.19 -4.38
C THR A 53 15.09 14.67 -4.00
N ALA A 54 15.38 15.01 -2.73
CA ALA A 54 15.70 16.34 -2.18
C ALA A 54 14.65 17.49 -2.36
N LEU A 55 13.74 17.42 -3.34
CA LEU A 55 12.69 18.39 -3.61
C LEU A 55 11.36 17.66 -3.79
N GLY A 56 10.62 17.46 -2.70
CA GLY A 56 9.27 16.90 -2.79
C GLY A 56 8.25 17.94 -3.27
N SER A 57 7.23 17.50 -4.00
CA SER A 57 6.02 18.31 -4.27
C SER A 57 4.74 17.48 -4.05
N LEU A 58 3.60 18.14 -3.86
CA LEU A 58 2.30 17.44 -3.75
C LEU A 58 2.04 16.56 -4.99
N LEU A 59 2.37 17.07 -6.18
CA LEU A 59 2.17 16.33 -7.43
C LEU A 59 3.04 15.08 -7.47
N GLU A 60 4.32 15.18 -7.12
CA GLU A 60 5.23 14.03 -7.06
C GLU A 60 4.74 12.99 -6.03
N GLY A 61 4.25 13.44 -4.86
CA GLY A 61 3.65 12.55 -3.86
C GLY A 61 2.41 11.82 -4.37
N LEU A 62 1.56 12.48 -5.14
CA LEU A 62 0.40 11.85 -5.78
C LEU A 62 0.80 10.86 -6.87
N GLU A 63 1.75 11.22 -7.73
CA GLU A 63 2.25 10.35 -8.80
C GLU A 63 2.88 9.07 -8.24
N LEU A 64 3.73 9.22 -7.21
CA LEU A 64 4.34 8.10 -6.48
C LEU A 64 3.27 7.18 -5.88
N GLY A 65 2.30 7.77 -5.19
CA GLY A 65 1.22 7.04 -4.54
C GLY A 65 0.32 6.29 -5.51
N LEU A 66 -0.05 6.94 -6.61
CA LEU A 66 -0.85 6.33 -7.68
C LEU A 66 -0.08 5.19 -8.34
N ALA A 67 1.21 5.35 -8.59
CA ALA A 67 2.02 4.27 -9.16
C ALA A 67 2.06 3.04 -8.23
N TRP A 68 2.26 3.24 -6.93
CA TRP A 68 2.28 2.13 -5.96
C TRP A 68 0.91 1.49 -5.78
N LEU A 69 -0.15 2.29 -5.73
CA LEU A 69 -1.53 1.81 -5.70
C LEU A 69 -1.82 0.92 -6.92
N LEU A 70 -1.48 1.37 -8.12
CA LEU A 70 -1.71 0.62 -9.35
C LEU A 70 -0.92 -0.69 -9.38
N ILE A 71 0.33 -0.68 -8.91
CA ILE A 71 1.14 -1.90 -8.77
C ILE A 71 0.46 -2.90 -7.82
N SER A 72 0.06 -2.45 -6.63
CA SER A 72 -0.60 -3.31 -5.64
C SER A 72 -1.92 -3.88 -6.17
N LEU A 73 -2.78 -3.04 -6.75
CA LEU A 73 -4.05 -3.47 -7.33
C LEU A 73 -3.86 -4.44 -8.49
N PHE A 74 -2.90 -4.19 -9.37
CA PHE A 74 -2.62 -5.05 -10.52
C PHE A 74 -2.19 -6.45 -10.08
N LEU A 75 -1.26 -6.54 -9.12
CA LEU A 75 -0.75 -7.80 -8.61
C LEU A 75 -1.81 -8.57 -7.83
N ASP A 76 -2.59 -7.89 -6.99
CA ASP A 76 -3.68 -8.52 -6.24
C ASP A 76 -4.78 -9.02 -7.16
N LEU A 77 -5.27 -8.21 -8.11
CA LEU A 77 -6.33 -8.65 -9.02
C LEU A 77 -5.90 -9.87 -9.85
N LEU A 78 -4.63 -9.96 -10.23
CA LEU A 78 -4.10 -11.15 -10.90
C LEU A 78 -4.22 -12.40 -10.01
N LEU A 79 -3.90 -12.29 -8.72
CA LEU A 79 -4.00 -13.40 -7.76
C LEU A 79 -5.43 -13.73 -7.34
N PHE A 80 -6.26 -12.72 -7.06
CA PHE A 80 -7.59 -12.90 -6.46
C PHE A 80 -8.69 -13.13 -7.50
N MET A 81 -8.49 -12.76 -8.78
CA MET A 81 -9.44 -13.09 -9.84
C MET A 81 -9.12 -14.43 -10.52
N GLN A 82 -7.84 -14.81 -10.59
CA GLN A 82 -7.42 -16.00 -11.35
C GLN A 82 -6.77 -17.11 -10.50
N GLY A 83 -6.30 -16.80 -9.30
CA GLY A 83 -5.57 -17.73 -8.42
C GLY A 83 -6.44 -18.55 -7.46
N PRO A 84 -5.84 -19.26 -6.49
CA PRO A 84 -6.54 -20.18 -5.58
C PRO A 84 -7.36 -19.47 -4.49
N MET A 85 -7.11 -18.18 -4.25
CA MET A 85 -7.80 -17.36 -3.24
C MET A 85 -8.96 -16.57 -3.86
N LYS A 86 -9.76 -17.17 -4.75
CA LYS A 86 -10.79 -16.41 -5.48
C LYS A 86 -11.81 -15.78 -4.55
N MET A 87 -12.11 -14.52 -4.82
CA MET A 87 -13.19 -13.77 -4.18
C MET A 87 -13.94 -12.96 -5.22
N SER A 88 -15.16 -12.54 -4.89
CA SER A 88 -15.88 -11.61 -5.76
C SER A 88 -15.17 -10.26 -5.79
N PHE A 89 -15.29 -9.51 -6.89
CA PHE A 89 -14.72 -8.16 -6.98
C PHE A 89 -15.27 -7.25 -5.87
N ALA A 90 -16.55 -7.41 -5.50
CA ALA A 90 -17.17 -6.62 -4.44
C ALA A 90 -16.56 -6.92 -3.06
N ASP A 91 -16.27 -8.20 -2.77
CA ASP A 91 -15.62 -8.59 -1.51
C ASP A 91 -14.17 -8.13 -1.49
N TYR A 92 -13.45 -8.26 -2.61
CA TYR A 92 -12.09 -7.73 -2.76
C TYR A 92 -12.01 -6.24 -2.44
N VAL A 93 -12.92 -5.43 -3.00
CA VAL A 93 -12.93 -3.99 -2.75
C VAL A 93 -13.15 -3.67 -1.28
N LYS A 94 -14.06 -4.39 -0.61
CA LYS A 94 -14.38 -4.17 0.81
C LYS A 94 -13.27 -4.61 1.75
N ASP A 95 -12.71 -5.78 1.50
CA ASP A 95 -11.77 -6.43 2.41
C ASP A 95 -10.33 -5.93 2.20
N ILE A 96 -9.98 -5.51 0.98
CA ILE A 96 -8.59 -5.19 0.60
C ILE A 96 -8.50 -3.86 -0.14
N GLY A 97 -9.26 -3.69 -1.23
CA GLY A 97 -9.09 -2.59 -2.18
C GLY A 97 -9.18 -1.20 -1.54
N LEU A 98 -10.12 -1.00 -0.60
CA LEU A 98 -10.25 0.27 0.13
C LEU A 98 -9.04 0.58 1.01
N THR A 99 -8.42 -0.44 1.63
CA THR A 99 -7.25 -0.26 2.49
C THR A 99 -6.07 0.32 1.70
N TYR A 100 -5.94 0.01 0.40
CA TYR A 100 -4.86 0.57 -0.42
C TYR A 100 -4.95 2.08 -0.65
N LEU A 101 -6.08 2.75 -0.36
CA LEU A 101 -6.17 4.21 -0.39
C LEU A 101 -5.24 4.88 0.62
N ILE A 102 -4.75 4.15 1.62
CA ILE A 102 -3.67 4.58 2.52
C ILE A 102 -2.43 5.00 1.72
N ILE A 103 -2.10 4.29 0.64
CA ILE A 103 -0.90 4.51 -0.17
C ILE A 103 -0.83 5.95 -0.70
N PRO A 104 -1.77 6.42 -1.56
CA PRO A 104 -1.71 7.77 -2.10
C PRO A 104 -1.94 8.86 -1.05
N LEU A 105 -2.70 8.59 0.02
CA LEU A 105 -2.90 9.55 1.10
C LEU A 105 -1.58 9.88 1.81
N ILE A 106 -0.80 8.85 2.15
CA ILE A 106 0.48 9.04 2.84
C ILE A 106 1.50 9.71 1.91
N THR A 107 1.70 9.21 0.69
CA THR A 107 2.71 9.76 -0.22
C THR A 107 2.41 11.21 -0.60
N ALA A 108 1.13 11.57 -0.79
CA ALA A 108 0.71 12.96 -1.01
C ALA A 108 1.00 13.84 0.22
N GLY A 109 0.79 13.33 1.44
CA GLY A 109 1.14 14.03 2.68
C GLY A 109 2.63 14.37 2.77
N PHE A 110 3.51 13.40 2.45
CA PHE A 110 4.95 13.63 2.38
C PHE A 110 5.32 14.66 1.30
N GLY A 111 4.80 14.49 0.09
CA GLY A 111 5.05 15.42 -1.02
C GLY A 111 4.60 16.86 -0.71
N TYR A 112 3.43 17.01 -0.06
CA TYR A 112 2.93 18.31 0.38
C TYR A 112 3.85 18.96 1.41
N LEU A 113 4.28 18.21 2.43
CA LEU A 113 5.11 18.74 3.52
C LEU A 113 6.47 19.21 3.02
N LEU A 114 7.12 18.42 2.15
CA LEU A 114 8.42 18.74 1.57
C LEU A 114 8.33 19.93 0.61
N GLY A 115 7.27 20.00 -0.20
CA GLY A 115 7.05 21.11 -1.13
C GLY A 115 6.77 22.46 -0.46
N ARG A 116 6.49 22.47 0.85
CA ARG A 116 6.40 23.69 1.67
C ARG A 116 7.74 24.12 2.27
N HIS A 117 8.66 23.20 2.50
CA HIS A 117 9.98 23.50 3.08
C HIS A 117 11.03 23.88 2.02
N GLY A 118 10.79 23.55 0.75
CA GLY A 118 11.61 23.97 -0.38
C GLY A 118 11.24 25.33 -1.00
N ARG A 119 10.36 26.11 -0.36
CA ARG A 119 9.99 27.48 -0.78
C ARG A 119 10.49 28.51 0.22
#